data_AF-A0A9D8B5D5-F1
#
_entry.id   AF-A0A9D8B5D5-F1
#
_cell.length_a   1.000
_cell.length_b   1.000
_cell.length_c   1.000
_cell.angle_alpha   90.00
_cell.angle_beta   90.00
_cell.angle_gamma   90.00
#
_symmetry.space_group_name_H-M   'P 1'
#
loop_
_entity.id
_entity.type
_entity.pdbx_description
1 polymer ?
#
loop_
_entity_poly.entity_id
_entity_poly.type
_entity_poly.pdbx_seq_one_letter_code
_entity_poly.pdbx_strand_id
1 'polypeptide(L)'
;MRIPQPFCPARSLCVLFVLLVALGVSGSAASAQTPVPGRIVAQSGDAYIAHDAATKTWEIGSNGIRRRMDYRASEGFRLTRLTNKLTGREWLAPGSGTASELRMTLGDQEITGSAKDFVYKDYHAIPRANKSLELIVTLAQGQMDAHLHYVVFPGVSVIEQWAEIENTGATPLPALTGWESFSVALRPAPDLLTLYWVQGLNPGIARASSKDPVPTLRLRSAKIDAGNAQQVGSTGRSSAQTMGWFALTAPGIRGGMFGGIEWSGDWQLRVAREGENTVLRADIQNSVYANFDMEVPYNANPYSNDLANDYWCSTRSLVQTALLDYPPLPCLPAPDSEIR
;
A
#
# COMPACT_ATOMS: atom_id res chain seq x y z
N MET A 1 -86.32 20.24 23.84
CA MET A 1 -86.93 19.54 22.69
C MET A 1 -86.02 18.38 22.34
N ARG A 2 -86.55 17.16 22.38
CA ARG A 2 -85.84 15.87 22.45
C ARG A 2 -86.44 14.95 21.37
N ILE A 3 -85.67 13.93 20.96
CA ILE A 3 -86.04 12.67 20.25
C ILE A 3 -86.31 12.76 18.71
N PRO A 4 -86.19 11.67 17.89
CA PRO A 4 -85.05 10.76 17.59
C PRO A 4 -84.70 10.62 16.08
N GLN A 5 -83.60 9.89 15.85
CA GLN A 5 -83.19 9.11 14.66
C GLN A 5 -84.30 8.22 14.03
N PRO A 6 -84.08 7.76 12.78
CA PRO A 6 -84.29 6.34 12.48
C PRO A 6 -83.07 5.62 11.89
N PHE A 7 -83.07 4.32 12.19
CA PHE A 7 -82.10 3.25 11.95
C PHE A 7 -82.16 2.63 10.54
N CYS A 8 -81.02 2.02 10.16
CA CYS A 8 -80.82 0.78 9.35
C CYS A 8 -81.01 0.79 7.81
N PRO A 9 -80.46 -0.20 7.05
CA PRO A 9 -79.47 -1.24 7.40
C PRO A 9 -78.32 -1.47 6.39
N ALA A 10 -77.27 -2.11 6.91
CA ALA A 10 -76.40 -3.15 6.33
C ALA A 10 -76.24 -3.29 4.79
N ARG A 11 -75.00 -3.15 4.32
CA ARG A 11 -74.42 -4.12 3.36
C ARG A 11 -73.00 -4.48 3.78
N SER A 12 -72.86 -5.75 4.16
CA SER A 12 -71.59 -6.47 4.24
C SER A 12 -70.89 -6.41 2.89
N LEU A 13 -69.67 -5.89 2.85
CA LEU A 13 -68.69 -6.25 1.84
C LEU A 13 -67.51 -6.89 2.58
N CYS A 14 -67.48 -8.23 2.58
CA CYS A 14 -66.28 -9.00 2.82
C CYS A 14 -65.28 -8.67 1.72
N VAL A 15 -64.41 -7.69 1.95
CA VAL A 15 -63.19 -7.54 1.15
C VAL A 15 -62.17 -8.52 1.72
N LEU A 16 -62.03 -9.63 1.02
CA LEU A 16 -61.05 -10.67 1.25
C LEU A 16 -59.65 -10.06 0.99
N PHE A 17 -58.97 -9.60 2.04
CA PHE A 17 -57.55 -9.27 1.96
C PHE A 17 -56.76 -10.59 1.91
N VAL A 18 -56.43 -11.03 0.71
CA VAL A 18 -55.42 -12.08 0.50
C VAL A 18 -54.06 -11.45 0.77
N LEU A 19 -53.57 -11.62 1.99
CA LEU A 19 -52.20 -11.29 2.37
C LEU A 19 -51.27 -12.33 1.72
N LEU A 20 -50.75 -12.02 0.53
CA LEU A 20 -49.67 -12.76 -0.08
C LEU A 20 -48.38 -12.40 0.67
N VAL A 21 -48.05 -13.15 1.72
CA VAL A 21 -46.74 -13.09 2.36
C VAL A 21 -45.74 -13.72 1.39
N ALA A 22 -45.18 -12.88 0.52
CA ALA A 22 -43.97 -13.23 -0.21
C ALA A 22 -42.84 -13.30 0.82
N LEU A 23 -42.48 -14.51 1.25
CA LEU A 23 -41.22 -14.80 1.91
C LEU A 23 -40.10 -14.44 0.93
N GLY A 24 -39.69 -13.18 0.97
CA GLY A 24 -38.45 -12.71 0.37
C GLY A 24 -37.31 -13.37 1.11
N VAL A 25 -36.84 -14.51 0.59
CA VAL A 25 -35.55 -15.06 0.95
C VAL A 25 -34.53 -14.04 0.44
N SER A 26 -34.12 -13.14 1.33
CA SER A 26 -32.92 -12.32 1.16
C SER A 26 -31.74 -13.27 1.07
N GLY A 27 -31.50 -13.80 -0.13
CA GLY A 27 -30.28 -14.49 -0.47
C GLY A 27 -29.17 -13.45 -0.42
N SER A 28 -28.55 -13.28 0.75
CA SER A 28 -27.24 -12.67 0.83
C SER A 28 -26.36 -13.45 -0.12
N ALA A 29 -26.01 -12.83 -1.25
CA ALA A 29 -25.00 -13.35 -2.14
C ALA A 29 -23.72 -13.45 -1.30
N ALA A 30 -23.46 -14.65 -0.77
CA ALA A 30 -22.19 -14.97 -0.16
C ALA A 30 -21.16 -14.75 -1.27
N SER A 31 -20.47 -13.61 -1.20
CA SER A 31 -19.36 -13.32 -2.08
C SER A 31 -18.39 -14.48 -1.93
N ALA A 32 -18.33 -15.35 -2.95
CA ALA A 32 -17.56 -16.57 -2.90
C ALA A 32 -16.10 -16.16 -2.69
N GLN A 33 -15.63 -16.28 -1.45
CA GLN A 33 -14.25 -16.04 -1.11
C GLN A 33 -13.44 -17.00 -1.97
N THR A 34 -12.65 -16.45 -2.89
CA THR A 34 -11.74 -17.26 -3.69
C THR A 34 -10.85 -18.01 -2.69
N PRO A 35 -10.74 -19.35 -2.80
CA PRO A 35 -9.98 -20.14 -1.84
C PRO A 35 -8.58 -19.54 -1.66
N VAL A 36 -8.18 -19.37 -0.40
CA VAL A 36 -6.79 -19.04 -0.07
C VAL A 36 -5.93 -20.19 -0.60
N PRO A 37 -4.93 -19.93 -1.45
CA PRO A 37 -4.18 -20.96 -2.17
C PRO A 37 -3.28 -21.84 -1.28
N GLY A 38 -3.27 -21.64 0.03
CA GLY A 38 -2.41 -22.37 0.97
C GLY A 38 -3.02 -22.52 2.35
N ARG A 39 -2.28 -23.17 3.25
CA ARG A 39 -2.69 -23.33 4.65
C ARG A 39 -2.47 -22.00 5.39
N ILE A 40 -3.45 -21.56 6.17
CA ILE A 40 -3.28 -20.44 7.11
C ILE A 40 -2.26 -20.87 8.16
N VAL A 41 -1.13 -20.16 8.24
CA VAL A 41 -0.02 -20.42 9.16
C VAL A 41 -0.03 -19.48 10.36
N ALA A 42 -0.65 -18.31 10.24
CA ALA A 42 -0.93 -17.40 11.36
C ALA A 42 -2.24 -16.64 11.11
N GLN A 43 -2.99 -16.36 12.18
CA GLN A 43 -4.25 -15.63 12.10
C GLN A 43 -4.49 -14.80 13.38
N SER A 44 -5.04 -13.60 13.21
CA SER A 44 -5.46 -12.71 14.29
C SER A 44 -6.63 -11.87 13.81
N GLY A 45 -7.84 -12.12 14.33
CA GLY A 45 -9.05 -11.50 13.79
C GLY A 45 -9.24 -11.82 12.30
N ASP A 46 -9.36 -10.77 11.47
CA ASP A 46 -9.41 -10.90 10.02
C ASP A 46 -8.03 -10.85 9.34
N ALA A 47 -6.97 -10.51 10.06
CA ALA A 47 -5.61 -10.54 9.56
C ALA A 47 -5.10 -11.99 9.50
N TYR A 48 -4.43 -12.35 8.42
CA TYR A 48 -3.92 -13.71 8.19
C TYR A 48 -2.62 -13.72 7.39
N ILE A 49 -1.85 -14.78 7.59
CA ILE A 49 -0.75 -15.22 6.74
C ILE A 49 -1.03 -16.66 6.34
N ALA A 50 -1.00 -16.95 5.05
CA ALA A 50 -1.10 -18.29 4.50
C ALA A 50 0.12 -18.63 3.64
N HIS A 51 0.46 -19.91 3.61
CA HIS A 51 1.59 -20.43 2.86
C HIS A 51 1.23 -21.74 2.16
N ASP A 52 1.61 -21.84 0.89
CA ASP A 52 1.62 -23.08 0.11
C ASP A 52 3.06 -23.48 -0.18
N ALA A 53 3.54 -24.50 0.52
CA ALA A 53 4.89 -25.01 0.40
C ALA A 53 5.17 -25.66 -0.97
N ALA A 54 4.17 -26.22 -1.65
CA ALA A 54 4.35 -26.87 -2.94
C ALA A 54 4.68 -25.86 -4.04
N THR A 55 4.04 -24.69 -3.98
CA THR A 55 4.24 -23.61 -4.96
C THR A 55 5.13 -22.48 -4.45
N LYS A 56 5.61 -22.55 -3.20
CA LYS A 56 6.33 -21.47 -2.50
C LYS A 56 5.60 -20.15 -2.65
N THR A 57 4.32 -20.17 -2.33
CA THR A 57 3.43 -19.00 -2.39
C THR A 57 3.08 -18.54 -0.99
N TRP A 58 3.22 -17.25 -0.73
CA TRP A 58 2.73 -16.60 0.46
C TRP A 58 1.54 -15.70 0.14
N GLU A 59 0.58 -15.66 1.05
CA GLU A 59 -0.53 -14.73 1.02
C GLU A 59 -0.65 -14.05 2.38
N ILE A 60 -0.69 -12.73 2.38
CA ILE A 60 -0.88 -11.91 3.58
C ILE A 60 -2.00 -10.91 3.32
N GLY A 61 -2.89 -10.72 4.30
CA GLY A 61 -4.01 -9.80 4.11
C GLY A 61 -4.95 -9.71 5.29
N SER A 62 -6.00 -8.91 5.11
CA SER A 62 -7.11 -8.74 6.05
C SER A 62 -8.45 -8.87 5.32
N ASN A 63 -9.56 -8.35 5.84
CA ASN A 63 -10.84 -8.37 5.13
C ASN A 63 -10.84 -7.54 3.84
N GLY A 64 -10.11 -6.42 3.78
CA GLY A 64 -10.17 -5.50 2.62
C GLY A 64 -8.97 -5.53 1.68
N ILE A 65 -7.82 -6.06 2.11
CA ILE A 65 -6.61 -6.19 1.29
C ILE A 65 -6.11 -7.63 1.25
N ARG A 66 -5.55 -8.02 0.10
CA ARG A 66 -4.78 -9.26 -0.06
C ARG A 66 -3.56 -9.01 -0.92
N ARG A 67 -2.39 -9.41 -0.42
CA ARG A 67 -1.12 -9.44 -1.14
C ARG A 67 -0.68 -10.89 -1.31
N ARG A 68 -0.32 -11.28 -2.53
CA ARG A 68 0.19 -12.62 -2.84
C ARG A 68 1.56 -12.53 -3.47
N MET A 69 2.51 -13.29 -2.95
CA MET A 69 3.89 -13.36 -3.40
C MET A 69 4.25 -14.81 -3.71
N ASP A 70 5.16 -15.04 -4.64
CA ASP A 70 5.73 -16.36 -4.87
C ASP A 70 7.25 -16.30 -5.09
N TYR A 71 7.91 -17.42 -4.84
CA TYR A 71 9.30 -17.64 -5.19
C TYR A 71 9.40 -18.70 -6.28
N ARG A 72 10.12 -18.38 -7.37
CA ARG A 72 10.53 -19.37 -8.37
C ARG A 72 12.01 -19.23 -8.65
N ALA A 73 12.75 -20.34 -8.66
CA ALA A 73 14.20 -20.32 -8.88
C ALA A 73 14.62 -19.61 -10.19
N SER A 74 13.77 -19.66 -11.23
CA SER A 74 14.03 -18.99 -12.52
C SER A 74 13.64 -17.51 -12.56
N GLU A 75 12.84 -17.03 -11.62
CA GLU A 75 12.20 -15.70 -11.66
C GLU A 75 12.34 -14.90 -10.34
N GLY A 76 13.05 -15.44 -9.36
CA GLY A 76 13.23 -14.86 -8.03
C GLY A 76 11.97 -14.82 -7.17
N PHE A 77 11.97 -13.95 -6.17
CA PHE A 77 10.83 -13.63 -5.32
C PHE A 77 10.10 -12.40 -5.84
N ARG A 78 8.78 -12.45 -5.92
CA ARG A 78 7.99 -11.38 -6.54
C ARG A 78 6.60 -11.23 -5.99
N LEU A 79 6.05 -10.05 -6.22
CA LEU A 79 4.65 -9.75 -6.03
C LEU A 79 3.85 -10.28 -7.23
N THR A 80 2.85 -11.12 -6.98
CA THR A 80 2.00 -11.70 -8.05
C THR A 80 0.58 -11.17 -8.06
N ARG A 81 0.04 -10.76 -6.90
CA ARG A 81 -1.29 -10.14 -6.78
C ARG A 81 -1.34 -9.12 -5.66
N LEU A 82 -2.07 -8.03 -5.92
CA LEU A 82 -2.49 -7.05 -4.93
C LEU A 82 -3.98 -6.78 -5.14
N THR A 83 -4.81 -7.45 -4.35
CA THR A 83 -6.26 -7.43 -4.53
C THR A 83 -6.93 -6.55 -3.46
N ASN A 84 -7.81 -5.64 -3.90
CA ASN A 84 -8.82 -5.06 -3.02
C ASN A 84 -9.97 -6.08 -2.86
N LYS A 85 -10.08 -6.68 -1.68
CA LYS A 85 -11.08 -7.73 -1.41
C LYS A 85 -12.50 -7.19 -1.31
N LEU A 86 -12.68 -5.89 -1.04
CA LEU A 86 -14.00 -5.27 -0.94
C LEU A 86 -14.64 -5.10 -2.32
N THR A 87 -13.84 -4.77 -3.34
CA THR A 87 -14.30 -4.57 -4.72
C THR A 87 -14.00 -5.75 -5.65
N GLY A 88 -13.17 -6.70 -5.19
CA GLY A 88 -12.62 -7.77 -6.02
C GLY A 88 -11.57 -7.30 -7.04
N ARG A 89 -11.17 -6.03 -7.02
CA ARG A 89 -10.24 -5.47 -8.01
C ARG A 89 -8.82 -6.00 -7.79
N GLU A 90 -8.24 -6.57 -8.84
CA GLU A 90 -6.79 -6.80 -8.93
C GLU A 90 -6.09 -5.52 -9.37
N TRP A 91 -5.14 -5.05 -8.55
CA TRP A 91 -4.39 -3.83 -8.83
C TRP A 91 -3.20 -4.06 -9.73
N LEU A 92 -2.57 -5.23 -9.71
CA LEU A 92 -1.37 -5.45 -10.51
C LEU A 92 -1.70 -5.71 -11.97
N ALA A 93 -0.89 -5.12 -12.84
CA ALA A 93 -0.93 -5.39 -14.26
C ALA A 93 -0.58 -6.87 -14.52
N PRO A 94 -1.27 -7.56 -15.45
CA PRO A 94 -0.88 -8.91 -15.85
C PRO A 94 0.57 -8.95 -16.32
N GLY A 95 1.34 -9.95 -15.87
CA GLY A 95 2.72 -10.09 -16.28
C GLY A 95 3.62 -8.92 -15.85
N SER A 96 3.25 -8.19 -14.79
CA SER A 96 4.06 -7.12 -14.19
C SER A 96 5.33 -7.67 -13.53
N GLY A 97 6.18 -8.42 -14.25
CA GLY A 97 7.48 -8.91 -13.77
C GLY A 97 8.43 -7.80 -13.27
N THR A 98 8.00 -6.54 -13.34
CA THR A 98 8.59 -5.35 -12.74
C THR A 98 8.19 -5.11 -11.28
N ALA A 99 7.16 -5.77 -10.75
CA ALA A 99 6.76 -5.67 -9.35
C ALA A 99 7.70 -6.51 -8.47
N SER A 100 8.91 -5.97 -8.27
CA SER A 100 9.91 -6.58 -7.41
C SER A 100 9.64 -6.20 -5.96
N GLU A 101 9.64 -7.20 -5.09
CA GLU A 101 9.52 -7.03 -3.63
C GLU A 101 10.78 -6.44 -3.00
N LEU A 102 11.88 -6.48 -3.75
CA LEU A 102 13.19 -5.93 -3.38
C LEU A 102 13.79 -5.27 -4.62
N ARG A 103 14.17 -4.01 -4.54
CA ARG A 103 14.98 -3.38 -5.59
C ARG A 103 15.90 -2.33 -4.96
N MET A 104 17.19 -2.49 -5.21
CA MET A 104 18.21 -1.67 -4.59
C MET A 104 19.43 -1.53 -5.49
N THR A 105 20.27 -0.56 -5.19
CA THR A 105 21.56 -0.37 -5.85
C THR A 105 22.68 -0.58 -4.83
N LEU A 106 23.48 -1.64 -5.01
CA LEU A 106 24.69 -1.89 -4.23
C LEU A 106 25.92 -1.58 -5.09
N GLY A 107 26.66 -0.53 -4.73
CA GLY A 107 27.71 0.05 -5.57
C GLY A 107 27.10 0.61 -6.86
N ASP A 108 27.55 0.07 -8.00
CA ASP A 108 27.03 0.39 -9.33
C ASP A 108 26.07 -0.69 -9.87
N GLN A 109 25.75 -1.70 -9.06
CA GLN A 109 24.92 -2.82 -9.47
C GLN A 109 23.47 -2.66 -8.96
N GLU A 110 22.53 -2.68 -9.90
CA GLU A 110 21.12 -2.87 -9.58
C GLU A 110 20.84 -4.32 -9.22
N ILE A 111 20.16 -4.50 -8.09
CA ILE A 111 19.76 -5.80 -7.56
C ILE A 111 18.25 -5.78 -7.38
N THR A 112 17.59 -6.84 -7.87
CA THR A 112 16.16 -7.04 -7.71
C THR A 112 15.90 -8.40 -7.05
N GLY A 113 14.88 -8.50 -6.19
CA GLY A 113 14.43 -9.78 -5.62
C GLY A 113 13.94 -10.77 -6.68
N SER A 114 13.56 -10.27 -7.86
CA SER A 114 13.25 -11.07 -9.05
C SER A 114 14.49 -11.55 -9.82
N ALA A 115 15.71 -11.18 -9.40
CA ALA A 115 16.92 -11.72 -9.99
C ALA A 115 17.04 -13.20 -9.64
N LYS A 116 17.41 -14.02 -10.64
CA LYS A 116 17.64 -15.47 -10.50
C LYS A 116 18.72 -15.86 -9.49
N ASP A 117 19.56 -14.89 -9.09
CA ASP A 117 20.68 -15.11 -8.19
C ASP A 117 20.24 -15.13 -6.72
N PHE A 118 19.00 -14.71 -6.42
CA PHE A 118 18.42 -14.89 -5.10
C PHE A 118 17.87 -16.31 -4.90
N VAL A 119 18.32 -16.94 -3.82
CA VAL A 119 17.84 -18.24 -3.35
C VAL A 119 16.96 -18.05 -2.13
N TYR A 120 15.75 -18.56 -2.18
CA TYR A 120 14.89 -18.63 -1.00
C TYR A 120 15.50 -19.54 0.07
N LYS A 121 15.67 -19.01 1.29
CA LYS A 121 16.19 -19.74 2.45
C LYS A 121 15.07 -20.25 3.36
N ASP A 122 14.29 -19.34 3.92
CA ASP A 122 13.24 -19.67 4.90
C ASP A 122 12.16 -18.56 4.97
N TYR A 123 11.12 -18.81 5.77
CA TYR A 123 10.15 -17.80 6.18
C TYR A 123 9.72 -17.98 7.63
N HIS A 124 9.29 -16.89 8.25
CA HIS A 124 8.68 -16.89 9.58
C HIS A 124 7.36 -16.13 9.57
N ALA A 125 6.37 -16.63 10.33
CA ALA A 125 5.11 -15.94 10.58
C ALA A 125 4.99 -15.68 12.09
N ILE A 126 5.08 -14.41 12.49
CA ILE A 126 5.24 -13.99 13.88
C ILE A 126 4.01 -13.20 14.33
N PRO A 127 3.22 -13.70 15.29
CA PRO A 127 2.23 -12.89 15.98
C PRO A 127 2.90 -11.84 16.87
N ARG A 128 2.48 -10.58 16.76
CA ARG A 128 3.00 -9.47 17.58
C ARG A 128 2.09 -9.17 18.78
N ALA A 129 2.63 -8.49 19.79
CA ALA A 129 1.90 -8.16 21.03
C ALA A 129 0.64 -7.30 20.79
N ASN A 130 0.66 -6.44 19.76
CA ASN A 130 -0.47 -5.61 19.33
C ASN A 130 -1.50 -6.36 18.45
N LYS A 131 -1.38 -7.70 18.35
CA LYS A 131 -2.20 -8.58 17.51
C LYS A 131 -1.98 -8.45 15.99
N SER A 132 -1.03 -7.64 15.53
CA SER A 132 -0.63 -7.69 14.11
C SER A 132 0.15 -8.98 13.84
N LEU A 133 0.23 -9.37 12.57
CA LEU A 133 0.98 -10.53 12.12
C LEU A 133 2.10 -10.05 11.20
N GLU A 134 3.29 -10.57 11.41
CA GLU A 134 4.47 -10.31 10.58
C GLU A 134 4.85 -11.55 9.79
N LEU A 135 5.04 -11.40 8.50
CA LEU A 135 5.70 -12.37 7.63
C LEU A 135 7.12 -11.86 7.35
N ILE A 136 8.12 -12.70 7.60
CA ILE A 136 9.51 -12.48 7.20
C ILE A 136 9.86 -13.53 6.15
N VAL A 137 10.37 -13.12 4.99
CA VAL A 137 10.89 -14.02 3.95
C VAL A 137 12.38 -13.75 3.77
N THR A 138 13.22 -14.78 3.91
CA THR A 138 14.67 -14.65 3.77
C THR A 138 15.12 -15.14 2.39
N LEU A 139 15.79 -14.26 1.66
CA LEU A 139 16.43 -14.54 0.37
C LEU A 139 17.95 -14.38 0.53
N ALA A 140 18.73 -15.20 -0.17
CA ALA A 140 20.19 -15.13 -0.13
C ALA A 140 20.79 -14.99 -1.52
N GLN A 141 21.85 -14.18 -1.63
CA GLN A 141 22.64 -14.00 -2.84
C GLN A 141 24.12 -13.84 -2.46
N GLY A 142 24.94 -14.87 -2.69
CA GLY A 142 26.35 -14.84 -2.31
C GLY A 142 26.51 -14.71 -0.79
N GLN A 143 27.18 -13.64 -0.33
CA GLN A 143 27.37 -13.31 1.08
C GLN A 143 26.31 -12.33 1.62
N MET A 144 25.19 -12.15 0.94
CA MET A 144 24.13 -11.24 1.34
C MET A 144 22.85 -12.02 1.62
N ASP A 145 22.25 -11.75 2.78
CA ASP A 145 20.87 -12.14 3.09
C ASP A 145 19.97 -10.89 3.04
N ALA A 146 18.78 -11.05 2.48
CA ALA A 146 17.74 -10.04 2.45
C ALA A 146 16.51 -10.60 3.19
N HIS A 147 16.12 -9.96 4.28
CA HIS A 147 14.94 -10.29 5.07
C HIS A 147 13.83 -9.33 4.64
N LEU A 148 12.78 -9.84 4.00
CA LEU A 148 11.65 -9.04 3.53
C LEU A 148 10.52 -9.17 4.56
N HIS A 149 10.12 -8.06 5.15
CA HIS A 149 9.13 -8.00 6.21
C HIS A 149 7.81 -7.45 5.69
N TYR A 150 6.72 -8.09 6.11
CA TYR A 150 5.35 -7.66 5.82
C TYR A 150 4.51 -7.76 7.08
N VAL A 151 3.90 -6.65 7.50
CA VAL A 151 3.02 -6.64 8.67
C VAL A 151 1.60 -6.33 8.25
N VAL A 152 0.67 -7.16 8.70
CA VAL A 152 -0.77 -6.96 8.53
C VAL A 152 -1.46 -6.79 9.88
N PHE A 153 -2.40 -5.86 9.93
CA PHE A 153 -3.07 -5.46 11.16
C PHE A 153 -4.54 -5.90 11.15
N PRO A 154 -5.07 -6.46 12.24
CA PRO A 154 -6.48 -6.81 12.33
C PRO A 154 -7.36 -5.55 12.31
N GLY A 155 -8.52 -5.64 11.64
CA GLY A 155 -9.52 -4.59 11.57
C GLY A 155 -9.20 -3.44 10.61
N VAL A 156 -7.99 -3.42 10.02
CA VAL A 156 -7.58 -2.39 9.04
C VAL A 156 -7.02 -3.04 7.78
N SER A 157 -7.19 -2.39 6.63
CA SER A 157 -6.78 -2.94 5.31
C SER A 157 -5.40 -2.47 4.89
N VAL A 158 -4.46 -2.53 5.82
CA VAL A 158 -3.08 -2.01 5.74
C VAL A 158 -2.09 -3.16 5.71
N ILE A 159 -1.08 -3.04 4.83
CA ILE A 159 0.14 -3.82 4.89
C ILE A 159 1.32 -2.85 5.00
N GLU A 160 2.10 -2.98 6.07
CA GLU A 160 3.43 -2.38 6.19
C GLU A 160 4.46 -3.31 5.56
N GLN A 161 5.48 -2.75 4.92
CA GLN A 161 6.61 -3.52 4.42
C GLN A 161 7.93 -2.79 4.65
N TRP A 162 8.98 -3.56 4.89
CA TRP A 162 10.37 -3.12 4.83
C TRP A 162 11.25 -4.31 4.46
N ALA A 163 12.54 -4.06 4.29
CA ALA A 163 13.50 -5.15 4.27
C ALA A 163 14.74 -4.77 5.05
N GLU A 164 15.50 -5.80 5.42
CA GLU A 164 16.78 -5.74 6.09
C GLU A 164 17.81 -6.48 5.23
N ILE A 165 18.99 -5.89 5.05
CA ILE A 165 20.09 -6.46 4.27
C ILE A 165 21.24 -6.81 5.22
N GLU A 166 21.59 -8.09 5.29
CA GLU A 166 22.64 -8.64 6.15
C GLU A 166 23.83 -9.11 5.30
N ASN A 167 25.05 -8.76 5.72
CA ASN A 167 26.27 -9.34 5.18
C ASN A 167 26.68 -10.59 5.97
N THR A 168 26.50 -11.76 5.38
CA THR A 168 26.81 -13.06 5.97
C THR A 168 28.25 -13.53 5.70
N GLY A 169 29.06 -12.73 5.00
CA GLY A 169 30.44 -13.05 4.64
C GLY A 169 31.50 -12.21 5.35
N ALA A 170 32.77 -12.52 5.06
CA ALA A 170 33.91 -11.84 5.65
C ALA A 170 34.33 -10.57 4.91
N THR A 171 33.80 -10.32 3.71
CA THR A 171 34.13 -9.12 2.91
C THR A 171 32.99 -8.12 3.02
N PRO A 172 33.24 -6.82 3.25
CA PRO A 172 32.19 -5.82 3.23
C PRO A 172 31.37 -5.84 1.93
N LEU A 173 30.05 -5.65 2.03
CA LEU A 173 29.21 -5.40 0.86
C LEU A 173 29.52 -4.01 0.28
N PRO A 174 29.30 -3.80 -1.03
CA PRO A 174 29.32 -2.46 -1.62
C PRO A 174 28.33 -1.52 -0.92
N ALA A 175 28.56 -0.20 -1.03
CA ALA A 175 27.67 0.79 -0.44
C ALA A 175 26.26 0.71 -1.05
N LEU A 176 25.23 0.77 -0.21
CA LEU A 176 23.84 0.87 -0.63
C LEU A 176 23.52 2.30 -1.05
N THR A 177 23.38 2.53 -2.35
CA THR A 177 23.22 3.88 -2.94
C THR A 177 21.80 4.17 -3.41
N GLY A 178 20.94 3.15 -3.48
CA GLY A 178 19.54 3.30 -3.86
C GLY A 178 18.67 2.21 -3.26
N TRP A 179 17.45 2.57 -2.87
CA TRP A 179 16.47 1.66 -2.31
C TRP A 179 15.07 2.02 -2.83
N GLU A 180 14.47 1.16 -3.65
CA GLU A 180 13.06 1.26 -4.02
C GLU A 180 12.25 0.45 -3.02
N SER A 181 11.65 1.13 -2.05
CA SER A 181 10.89 0.49 -0.98
C SER A 181 9.58 -0.12 -1.46
N PHE A 182 9.04 0.35 -2.58
CA PHE A 182 7.82 -0.18 -3.18
C PHE A 182 7.78 0.15 -4.68
N SER A 183 7.62 -0.85 -5.54
CA SER A 183 7.59 -0.67 -7.00
C SER A 183 6.54 -1.57 -7.62
N VAL A 184 5.50 -0.99 -8.22
CA VAL A 184 4.39 -1.76 -8.83
C VAL A 184 3.93 -1.15 -10.14
N ALA A 185 3.62 -2.01 -11.10
CA ALA A 185 2.85 -1.63 -12.28
C ALA A 185 1.36 -1.94 -12.05
N LEU A 186 0.55 -0.89 -12.08
CA LEU A 186 -0.88 -0.98 -11.86
C LEU A 186 -1.60 -1.32 -13.17
N ARG A 187 -2.55 -2.24 -13.07
CA ARG A 187 -3.46 -2.63 -14.14
C ARG A 187 -4.18 -1.39 -14.71
N PRO A 188 -4.40 -1.32 -16.03
CA PRO A 188 -5.18 -0.26 -16.63
C PRO A 188 -6.56 -0.13 -15.96
N ALA A 189 -7.01 1.11 -15.81
CA ALA A 189 -8.37 1.45 -15.39
C ALA A 189 -9.10 2.08 -16.60
N PRO A 190 -10.45 2.01 -16.65
CA PRO A 190 -11.22 2.70 -17.69
C PRO A 190 -10.96 4.20 -17.72
N ASP A 191 -10.79 4.81 -16.53
CA ASP A 191 -10.39 6.19 -16.37
C ASP A 191 -8.92 6.31 -15.95
N LEU A 192 -8.30 7.45 -16.25
CA LEU A 192 -6.98 7.79 -15.71
C LEU A 192 -6.99 7.79 -14.18
N LEU A 193 -5.90 7.31 -13.59
CA LEU A 193 -5.71 7.40 -12.14
C LEU A 193 -5.44 8.85 -11.73
N THR A 194 -6.02 9.29 -10.62
CA THR A 194 -5.68 10.58 -9.99
C THR A 194 -4.81 10.32 -8.78
N LEU A 195 -3.59 10.86 -8.81
CA LEU A 195 -2.68 10.94 -7.67
C LEU A 195 -3.06 12.13 -6.80
N TYR A 196 -3.07 11.94 -5.49
CA TYR A 196 -3.20 12.96 -4.45
C TYR A 196 -1.98 12.90 -3.53
N TRP A 197 -1.49 14.06 -3.11
CA TRP A 197 -0.40 14.21 -2.14
C TRP A 197 -0.55 15.50 -1.35
N VAL A 198 0.17 15.63 -0.23
CA VAL A 198 0.16 16.86 0.57
C VAL A 198 1.49 17.57 0.40
N GLN A 199 1.47 18.80 -0.11
CA GLN A 199 2.66 19.61 -0.36
C GLN A 199 2.58 20.92 0.43
N GLY A 200 3.70 21.36 0.98
CA GLY A 200 3.80 22.63 1.68
C GLY A 200 5.02 22.70 2.59
N LEU A 201 5.58 23.88 2.71
CA LEU A 201 6.69 24.19 3.59
C LEU A 201 6.18 24.71 4.93
N ASN A 202 6.93 24.44 6.00
CA ASN A 202 6.91 25.33 7.16
C ASN A 202 7.47 26.70 6.71
N PRO A 203 6.76 27.82 6.93
CA PRO A 203 7.22 29.17 6.54
C PRO A 203 8.64 29.52 7.04
N GLY A 204 9.07 28.97 8.17
CA GLY A 204 10.42 29.19 8.72
C GLY A 204 11.54 28.41 8.01
N ILE A 205 11.20 27.39 7.22
CA ILE A 205 12.14 26.54 6.44
C ILE A 205 12.10 26.89 4.95
N ALA A 206 11.05 27.58 4.48
CA ALA A 206 10.90 28.09 3.12
C ALA A 206 12.02 29.09 2.77
N ARG A 207 13.20 28.57 2.42
CA ARG A 207 14.28 29.36 1.84
C ARG A 207 13.77 29.98 0.54
N ALA A 208 14.23 31.21 0.27
CA ALA A 208 14.00 32.01 -0.93
C ALA A 208 14.42 31.36 -2.28
N SER A 209 14.72 30.06 -2.30
CA SER A 209 15.20 29.31 -3.46
C SER A 209 14.17 28.34 -4.06
N SER A 210 13.02 28.08 -3.42
CA SER A 210 11.97 27.27 -4.06
C SER A 210 11.16 28.14 -5.02
N LYS A 211 11.05 27.70 -6.27
CA LYS A 211 10.35 28.42 -7.35
C LYS A 211 8.84 28.63 -7.11
N ASP A 212 8.27 27.91 -6.14
CA ASP A 212 6.87 28.01 -5.72
C ASP A 212 6.74 27.62 -4.23
N PRO A 213 7.08 28.53 -3.28
CA PRO A 213 6.95 28.23 -1.87
C PRO A 213 5.47 28.19 -1.53
N VAL A 214 4.92 26.99 -1.29
CA VAL A 214 3.59 26.85 -0.71
C VAL A 214 3.73 26.96 0.81
N PRO A 215 3.33 28.08 1.45
CA PRO A 215 3.63 28.33 2.87
C PRO A 215 2.75 27.52 3.84
N THR A 216 1.78 26.78 3.31
CA THR A 216 0.85 25.95 4.07
C THR A 216 0.74 24.58 3.41
N LEU A 217 0.53 23.54 4.22
CA LEU A 217 0.21 22.21 3.70
C LEU A 217 -1.08 22.29 2.88
N ARG A 218 -1.00 21.91 1.60
CA ARG A 218 -2.11 21.85 0.67
C ARG A 218 -2.20 20.47 0.06
N LEU A 219 -3.44 19.97 -0.04
CA LEU A 219 -3.72 18.82 -0.88
C LEU A 219 -3.50 19.21 -2.34
N ARG A 220 -2.72 18.41 -3.05
CA ARG A 220 -2.46 18.53 -4.48
C ARG A 220 -3.00 17.28 -5.17
N SER A 221 -3.27 17.41 -6.46
CA SER A 221 -3.70 16.27 -7.26
C SER A 221 -3.31 16.40 -8.72
N ALA A 222 -3.10 15.26 -9.40
CA ALA A 222 -2.82 15.20 -10.82
C ALA A 222 -3.40 13.91 -11.42
N LYS A 223 -3.99 14.01 -12.62
CA LYS A 223 -4.34 12.82 -13.43
C LYS A 223 -3.09 12.30 -14.10
N ILE A 224 -2.84 11.00 -14.03
CA ILE A 224 -1.64 10.37 -14.58
C ILE A 224 -1.93 9.84 -15.98
N ASP A 225 -1.30 10.45 -16.98
CA ASP A 225 -1.31 10.02 -18.39
C ASP A 225 0.12 9.98 -18.96
N ALA A 226 0.25 9.72 -20.27
CA ALA A 226 1.55 9.61 -20.95
C ALA A 226 2.36 10.93 -20.97
N GLY A 227 1.69 12.08 -20.89
CA GLY A 227 2.33 13.41 -20.86
C GLY A 227 2.51 13.98 -19.46
N ASN A 228 1.90 13.37 -18.44
CA ASN A 228 1.82 13.93 -17.08
C ASN A 228 2.35 12.96 -16.00
N ALA A 229 3.63 12.62 -16.09
CA ALA A 229 4.34 11.93 -15.01
C ALA A 229 4.53 12.85 -13.80
N GLN A 230 4.47 12.29 -12.59
CA GLN A 230 4.64 13.01 -11.33
C GLN A 230 5.84 12.47 -10.57
N GLN A 231 6.62 13.40 -10.02
CA GLN A 231 7.68 13.14 -9.08
C GLN A 231 7.39 13.97 -7.84
N VAL A 232 7.03 13.27 -6.77
CA VAL A 232 6.70 13.84 -5.46
C VAL A 232 7.80 13.42 -4.50
N GLY A 233 8.26 14.28 -3.61
CA GLY A 233 9.33 13.90 -2.71
C GLY A 233 9.77 15.03 -1.80
N SER A 234 10.81 14.76 -1.04
CA SER A 234 11.46 15.77 -0.21
C SER A 234 12.95 15.51 -0.15
N THR A 235 13.73 16.59 -0.12
CA THR A 235 15.19 16.56 0.07
C THR A 235 15.57 17.12 1.45
N GLY A 236 16.64 16.58 2.04
CA GLY A 236 17.13 16.82 3.39
C GLY A 236 16.24 16.22 4.49
N ARG A 237 14.96 16.61 4.53
CA ARG A 237 14.00 16.16 5.55
C ARG A 237 12.64 15.87 4.94
N SER A 238 12.01 14.78 5.36
CA SER A 238 10.86 14.21 4.67
C SER A 238 9.63 15.10 4.62
N SER A 239 9.49 16.07 5.53
CA SER A 239 8.37 17.01 5.60
C SER A 239 8.73 18.43 5.17
N ALA A 240 9.93 18.63 4.60
CA ALA A 240 10.35 19.97 4.20
C ALA A 240 9.49 20.47 3.04
N GLN A 241 9.21 19.62 2.04
CA GLN A 241 8.52 20.04 0.81
C GLN A 241 7.16 19.35 0.66
N THR A 242 7.07 18.09 1.04
CA THR A 242 5.93 17.22 0.81
C THR A 242 5.78 16.28 2.01
N MET A 243 4.57 15.85 2.38
CA MET A 243 4.42 14.74 3.31
C MET A 243 4.65 13.40 2.59
N GLY A 244 5.27 12.43 3.28
CA GLY A 244 5.44 11.04 2.81
C GLY A 244 4.12 10.26 2.76
N TRP A 245 3.07 10.86 2.21
CA TRP A 245 1.73 10.30 2.07
C TRP A 245 1.20 10.56 0.67
N PHE A 246 0.51 9.59 0.10
CA PHE A 246 -0.17 9.71 -1.18
C PHE A 246 -1.44 8.87 -1.24
N ALA A 247 -2.35 9.24 -2.13
CA ALA A 247 -3.48 8.39 -2.53
C ALA A 247 -3.60 8.34 -4.05
N LEU A 248 -3.94 7.16 -4.57
CA LEU A 248 -4.30 6.94 -5.98
C LEU A 248 -5.76 6.51 -6.05
N THR A 249 -6.54 7.23 -6.84
CA THR A 249 -7.95 6.91 -7.05
C THR A 249 -8.20 6.53 -8.51
N ALA A 250 -9.14 5.63 -8.71
CA ALA A 250 -9.67 5.21 -10.00
C ALA A 250 -11.18 5.50 -10.01
N PRO A 251 -11.61 6.72 -10.39
CA PRO A 251 -12.99 7.17 -10.23
C PRO A 251 -14.02 6.24 -10.85
N GLY A 252 -13.80 5.80 -12.10
CA GLY A 252 -14.73 4.96 -12.85
C GLY A 252 -15.01 3.58 -12.27
N ILE A 253 -14.21 3.12 -11.31
CA ILE A 253 -14.46 1.85 -10.62
C ILE A 253 -14.62 2.01 -9.11
N ARG A 254 -14.77 3.25 -8.62
CA ARG A 254 -14.91 3.59 -7.19
C ARG A 254 -13.87 2.88 -6.31
N GLY A 255 -12.63 2.83 -6.79
CA GLY A 255 -11.53 2.16 -6.13
C GLY A 255 -10.37 3.10 -5.89
N GLY A 256 -9.57 2.82 -4.86
CA GLY A 256 -8.33 3.52 -4.62
C GLY A 256 -7.37 2.71 -3.77
N MET A 257 -6.15 3.21 -3.72
CA MET A 257 -5.13 2.81 -2.75
C MET A 257 -4.53 4.08 -2.16
N PHE A 258 -3.99 3.98 -0.97
CA PHE A 258 -3.15 5.02 -0.42
C PHE A 258 -1.95 4.39 0.25
N GLY A 259 -0.94 5.20 0.47
CA GLY A 259 0.27 4.73 1.08
C GLY A 259 1.12 5.87 1.58
N GLY A 260 2.26 5.50 2.12
CA GLY A 260 3.22 6.45 2.63
C GLY A 260 4.59 5.83 2.84
N ILE A 261 5.55 6.71 3.06
CA ILE A 261 6.92 6.35 3.39
C ILE A 261 7.17 6.87 4.80
N GLU A 262 7.45 5.96 5.72
CA GLU A 262 7.80 6.27 7.09
C GLU A 262 9.31 6.53 7.18
N TRP A 263 9.72 7.66 6.59
CA TRP A 263 11.10 8.08 6.51
C TRP A 263 11.20 9.57 6.82
N SER A 264 12.28 9.99 7.47
CA SER A 264 12.53 11.41 7.81
C SER A 264 13.57 12.09 6.92
N GLY A 265 14.30 11.37 6.08
CA GLY A 265 15.31 11.92 5.17
C GLY A 265 14.78 12.13 3.75
N ASP A 266 15.69 11.96 2.79
CA ASP A 266 15.42 12.07 1.35
C ASP A 266 14.56 10.91 0.85
N TRP A 267 13.44 11.23 0.21
CA TRP A 267 12.56 10.24 -0.40
C TRP A 267 11.91 10.79 -1.67
N GLN A 268 11.47 9.87 -2.52
CA GLN A 268 10.79 10.17 -3.76
C GLN A 268 9.67 9.15 -4.02
N LEU A 269 8.57 9.63 -4.57
CA LEU A 269 7.50 8.85 -5.19
C LEU A 269 7.44 9.26 -6.67
N ARG A 270 7.65 8.30 -7.56
CA ARG A 270 7.45 8.44 -9.00
C ARG A 270 6.16 7.77 -9.40
N VAL A 271 5.32 8.50 -10.13
CA VAL A 271 4.08 7.98 -10.71
C VAL A 271 4.05 8.35 -12.18
N ALA A 272 4.11 7.36 -13.06
CA ALA A 272 4.17 7.60 -14.50
C ALA A 272 3.33 6.56 -15.26
N ARG A 273 2.94 6.90 -16.48
CA ARG A 273 2.34 5.95 -17.41
C ARG A 273 3.47 5.26 -18.19
N GLU A 274 3.55 3.93 -18.10
CA GLU A 274 4.48 3.11 -18.89
C GLU A 274 3.64 2.16 -19.77
N GLY A 275 3.49 2.50 -21.05
CA GLY A 275 2.54 1.83 -21.94
C GLY A 275 1.09 2.04 -21.47
N GLU A 276 0.37 0.94 -21.24
CA GLU A 276 -1.00 0.98 -20.72
C GLU A 276 -1.07 1.01 -19.18
N ASN A 277 0.05 0.77 -18.51
CA ASN A 277 0.10 0.65 -17.05
C ASN A 277 0.45 2.00 -16.41
N THR A 278 -0.01 2.19 -15.18
CA THR A 278 0.52 3.25 -14.31
C THR A 278 1.53 2.63 -13.36
N VAL A 279 2.77 3.06 -13.42
CA VAL A 279 3.86 2.58 -12.56
C VAL A 279 4.05 3.52 -11.38
N LEU A 280 4.09 2.94 -10.19
CA LEU A 280 4.29 3.61 -8.92
C LEU A 280 5.61 3.10 -8.32
N ARG A 281 6.56 4.00 -8.04
CA ARG A 281 7.84 3.67 -7.39
C ARG A 281 8.10 4.62 -6.23
N ALA A 282 8.34 4.07 -5.05
CA ALA A 282 8.75 4.78 -3.85
C ALA A 282 10.22 4.47 -3.59
N ASP A 283 11.04 5.52 -3.54
CA ASP A 283 12.49 5.44 -3.46
C ASP A 283 13.00 6.23 -2.25
N ILE A 284 14.07 5.73 -1.63
CA ILE A 284 14.91 6.49 -0.70
C ILE A 284 16.22 6.81 -1.40
N GLN A 285 16.61 8.08 -1.34
CA GLN A 285 17.78 8.60 -2.05
C GLN A 285 18.84 9.11 -1.09
N ASN A 286 20.10 9.14 -1.55
CA ASN A 286 21.21 9.93 -0.99
C ASN A 286 21.50 9.78 0.52
N SER A 287 20.94 8.79 1.22
CA SER A 287 21.03 8.69 2.67
C SER A 287 20.79 7.28 3.21
N VAL A 288 20.95 6.23 2.38
CA VAL A 288 21.00 4.86 2.92
C VAL A 288 22.41 4.62 3.45
N TYR A 289 22.70 5.26 4.57
CA TYR A 289 23.95 5.05 5.27
C TYR A 289 23.93 3.65 5.88
N ALA A 290 24.84 2.79 5.43
CA ALA A 290 25.01 1.41 5.92
C ALA A 290 25.37 1.32 7.42
N ASN A 291 25.47 2.45 8.12
CA ASN A 291 25.94 2.55 9.50
C ASN A 291 24.85 2.92 10.52
N PHE A 292 23.58 2.96 10.14
CA PHE A 292 22.49 3.28 11.08
C PHE A 292 21.41 2.21 11.07
N ASP A 293 21.22 1.58 12.22
CA ASP A 293 19.92 1.02 12.58
C ASP A 293 18.87 2.11 12.40
N MET A 294 17.82 1.82 11.65
CA MET A 294 16.63 2.65 11.60
C MET A 294 15.40 1.87 12.06
N GLU A 295 15.41 1.54 13.35
CA GLU A 295 14.20 1.80 14.12
C GLU A 295 14.25 3.26 14.56
N VAL A 296 13.12 3.97 14.50
CA VAL A 296 12.97 5.23 15.24
C VAL A 296 12.30 4.90 16.58
N PRO A 297 13.04 4.53 17.65
CA PRO A 297 12.51 4.63 19.00
C PRO A 297 12.63 6.08 19.48
N TYR A 298 11.68 6.44 20.34
CA TYR A 298 11.32 7.80 20.69
C TYR A 298 12.44 8.71 21.26
N ASN A 299 13.64 8.24 21.65
CA ASN A 299 14.56 9.03 22.50
C ASN A 299 16.09 8.75 22.40
N ALA A 300 16.74 8.62 21.24
CA ALA A 300 18.21 8.44 21.17
C ALA A 300 18.96 9.42 20.25
N ASN A 301 20.19 9.79 20.66
CA ASN A 301 21.08 10.74 19.98
C ASN A 301 21.84 10.05 18.83
N PRO A 302 21.63 10.46 17.56
CA PRO A 302 22.10 9.72 16.37
C PRO A 302 23.56 9.99 15.94
N TYR A 303 24.44 10.50 16.81
CA TYR A 303 25.78 10.99 16.43
C TYR A 303 26.98 10.37 17.17
N SER A 304 26.89 9.17 17.75
CA SER A 304 28.06 8.53 18.39
C SER A 304 28.88 7.70 17.40
N ASN A 305 30.21 7.90 17.40
CA ASN A 305 31.15 7.45 16.36
C ASN A 305 31.68 6.00 16.49
N ASP A 306 31.15 5.15 17.38
CA ASP A 306 31.71 3.82 17.65
C ASP A 306 30.70 2.70 17.35
N LEU A 307 30.53 2.31 16.08
CA LEU A 307 29.85 1.07 15.69
C LEU A 307 30.49 0.62 14.38
N ALA A 308 30.99 -0.61 14.26
CA ALA A 308 31.79 -1.07 13.10
C ALA A 308 31.68 -2.56 12.73
N ASN A 309 30.77 -3.38 13.28
CA ASN A 309 30.81 -4.83 12.98
C ASN A 309 29.48 -5.56 12.73
N ASP A 310 28.31 -4.94 12.89
CA ASP A 310 27.01 -5.58 12.64
C ASP A 310 26.03 -4.47 12.18
N TYR A 311 25.37 -4.57 11.01
CA TYR A 311 24.48 -3.48 10.54
C TYR A 311 23.21 -3.96 9.82
N TRP A 312 22.13 -3.22 10.09
CA TRP A 312 20.78 -3.35 9.54
C TRP A 312 20.36 -2.05 8.86
N CYS A 313 19.74 -2.11 7.68
CA CYS A 313 19.02 -0.97 7.09
C CYS A 313 17.54 -1.35 6.96
N SER A 314 16.63 -0.61 7.60
CA SER A 314 15.18 -0.84 7.51
C SER A 314 14.49 0.40 6.92
N THR A 315 13.61 0.17 5.93
CA THR A 315 12.81 1.22 5.29
C THR A 315 11.35 0.83 5.29
N ARG A 316 10.52 1.55 6.05
CA ARG A 316 9.09 1.25 6.17
C ARG A 316 8.26 1.98 5.11
N SER A 317 7.44 1.22 4.39
CA SER A 317 6.44 1.73 3.48
C SER A 317 5.08 1.13 3.81
N LEU A 318 4.07 1.98 3.82
CA LEU A 318 2.70 1.63 4.15
C LEU A 318 1.89 1.55 2.86
N VAL A 319 1.18 0.44 2.62
CA VAL A 319 0.23 0.31 1.50
C VAL A 319 -1.12 -0.13 2.04
N GLN A 320 -2.14 0.72 1.86
CA GLN A 320 -3.52 0.46 2.27
C GLN A 320 -4.44 0.44 1.05
N THR A 321 -5.31 -0.58 0.97
CA THR A 321 -6.39 -0.63 -0.03
C THR A 321 -7.74 -0.58 0.65
N ALA A 322 -8.28 0.62 0.85
CA ALA A 322 -9.71 0.87 1.03
C ALA A 322 -9.95 2.40 1.06
N LEU A 323 -10.58 2.92 0.02
CA LEU A 323 -11.37 4.15 0.09
C LEU A 323 -12.75 3.76 -0.43
N LEU A 324 -13.65 3.38 0.47
CA LEU A 324 -15.07 3.23 0.13
C LEU A 324 -15.90 4.05 1.11
N ASP A 325 -16.84 4.78 0.50
CA ASP A 325 -17.87 5.65 1.05
C ASP A 325 -17.41 6.88 1.84
N TYR A 326 -16.57 7.72 1.21
CA TYR A 326 -16.75 9.16 1.40
C TYR A 326 -17.70 9.67 0.31
N PRO A 327 -18.69 10.54 0.63
CA PRO A 327 -19.35 11.33 -0.40
C PRO A 327 -18.26 12.02 -1.24
N PRO A 328 -18.48 12.25 -2.54
CA PRO A 328 -17.53 13.01 -3.35
C PRO A 328 -17.17 14.26 -2.56
N LEU A 329 -15.86 14.46 -2.31
CA LEU A 329 -15.39 15.68 -1.68
C LEU A 329 -16.08 16.83 -2.42
N PRO A 330 -16.76 17.75 -1.71
CA PRO A 330 -17.41 18.87 -2.36
C PRO A 330 -16.39 19.48 -3.31
N CYS A 331 -16.77 19.63 -4.58
CA CYS A 331 -15.90 20.11 -5.64
C CYS A 331 -15.10 21.28 -5.07
N LEU A 332 -13.81 21.06 -4.81
CA LEU A 332 -12.94 22.17 -4.47
C LEU A 332 -13.08 23.14 -5.64
N PRO A 333 -13.33 24.43 -5.38
CA PRO A 333 -13.41 25.41 -6.44
C PRO A 333 -12.17 25.23 -7.32
N ALA A 334 -12.39 25.22 -8.64
CA ALA A 334 -11.29 25.18 -9.59
C ALA A 334 -10.24 26.21 -9.15
N PRO A 335 -8.94 25.90 -9.17
CA PRO A 335 -7.93 26.88 -8.84
C PRO A 335 -8.17 28.08 -9.75
N ASP A 336 -8.54 29.22 -9.15
CA ASP A 336 -8.78 30.45 -9.88
C ASP A 336 -7.57 30.70 -10.77
N SER A 337 -7.78 30.52 -12.07
CA SER A 337 -6.84 30.86 -13.11
C SER A 337 -6.85 32.37 -13.25
N GLU A 338 -6.46 33.12 -12.22
CA GLU A 338 -6.27 34.57 -12.29
C GLU A 338 -5.59 35.10 -11.02
N ILE A 339 -4.25 35.13 -11.03
CA ILE A 339 -3.52 36.27 -10.48
C ILE A 339 -2.59 36.72 -11.61
N ARG A 340 -2.87 37.93 -12.12
CA ARG A 340 -2.04 38.65 -13.08
C ARG A 340 -0.68 39.00 -12.51
#